data_AF-A0A419FI09-F1
#
_entry.id   AF-A0A419FI09-F1
#
_cell.length_a   1.000
_cell.length_b   1.000
_cell.length_c   1.000
_cell.angle_alpha   90.00
_cell.angle_beta   90.00
_cell.angle_gamma   90.00
#
_symmetry.space_group_name_H-M   'P 1'
#
loop_
_entity.id
_entity.type
_entity.pdbx_description
1 polymer ?
#
loop_
_entity_poly.entity_id
_entity_poly.type
_entity_poly.pdbx_seq_one_letter_code
_entity_poly.pdbx_strand_id
1 'polypeptide(L)'
;MLLDEDAAYDAMLREPPLGQLGEAHLLIIRSARKMDAALYDQTSDESGFTRTRRTDFGRLVAGDEIAWWVRESMADLDVLKIKAAEAREALQKLLEDARNLQSKDAPTTYLGLVESVFQLCESNAAQVSRFLDFVTWLDQRDDRGPSILFTYKIWGSTRLADREFHAEPEMGEADQLRICTEWATGLRIRSSTTLRRVILDVSAEIADAMDPESYSGPIHVPYHRVSHRVANAVSNNFVTYLELLRNSCRDLEIEIDKAETLVALFDNEAFWQAFVNEVVTSGRTEETWWDVKQALAMWHATGNAKRLEEQDFCERVAAFANTEGGIFVVGVSDTPPRRVLGVQDVENRIKHIYNSVLSRSDLAPPGIKVREVLLDDRVGLTRSCLVVGIAKSPTVVSVKDEAGRLSYPVRRGPGMVRSDPDSIRQSKQFQKGYDWEFMDHIRETARASGDGPARSSGGTGRAR
;
A
#
# COMPACT_ATOMS: atom_id res chain seq x y z
N MET A 1 -2.54 48.65 -1.38
CA MET A 1 -3.28 48.43 -2.64
C MET A 1 -3.77 46.98 -2.65
N LEU A 2 -4.49 46.52 -1.60
CA LEU A 2 -4.78 45.10 -1.37
C LEU A 2 -6.19 44.80 -0.82
N LEU A 3 -6.92 45.76 -0.24
CA LEU A 3 -8.15 45.43 0.50
C LEU A 3 -9.35 44.98 -0.36
N ASP A 4 -9.52 45.53 -1.57
CA ASP A 4 -10.58 45.08 -2.50
C ASP A 4 -10.17 43.86 -3.32
N GLU A 5 -8.85 43.68 -3.54
CA GLU A 5 -8.31 42.48 -4.21
C GLU A 5 -8.39 41.25 -3.29
N ASP A 6 -8.26 41.44 -1.97
CA ASP A 6 -8.32 40.35 -0.98
C ASP A 6 -9.71 39.68 -0.93
N ALA A 7 -10.81 40.43 -1.04
CA ALA A 7 -12.16 39.86 -0.98
C ALA A 7 -12.52 39.05 -2.24
N ALA A 8 -12.19 39.57 -3.43
CA ALA A 8 -12.41 38.87 -4.70
C ALA A 8 -11.51 37.62 -4.82
N TYR A 9 -10.25 37.74 -4.40
CA TYR A 9 -9.30 36.64 -4.30
C TYR A 9 -9.80 35.53 -3.38
N ASP A 10 -10.18 35.86 -2.14
CA ASP A 10 -10.67 34.90 -1.16
C ASP A 10 -11.97 34.21 -1.63
N ALA A 11 -12.84 34.93 -2.34
CA ALA A 11 -14.04 34.36 -2.93
C ALA A 11 -13.70 33.30 -4.00
N MET A 12 -12.83 33.63 -4.96
CA MET A 12 -12.42 32.71 -6.03
C MET A 12 -11.78 31.42 -5.49
N LEU A 13 -10.98 31.50 -4.44
CA LEU A 13 -10.33 30.33 -3.84
C LEU A 13 -11.31 29.35 -3.19
N ARG A 14 -12.52 29.82 -2.85
CA ARG A 14 -13.58 29.00 -2.24
C ARG A 14 -14.58 28.49 -3.27
N GLU A 15 -14.65 29.13 -4.44
CA GLU A 15 -15.58 28.73 -5.49
C GLU A 15 -15.12 27.45 -6.20
N PRO A 16 -16.04 26.52 -6.51
CA PRO A 16 -15.76 25.43 -7.41
C PRO A 16 -15.35 25.99 -8.79
N PRO A 17 -14.37 25.37 -9.47
CA PRO A 17 -13.66 24.14 -9.09
C PRO A 17 -12.37 24.34 -8.29
N LEU A 18 -11.89 25.57 -8.04
CA LEU A 18 -10.67 25.79 -7.23
C LEU A 18 -10.84 25.25 -5.81
N GLY A 19 -11.95 25.59 -5.16
CA GLY A 19 -12.27 25.13 -3.81
C GLY A 19 -12.29 23.61 -3.68
N GLN A 20 -12.70 22.89 -4.73
CA GLN A 20 -12.72 21.42 -4.75
C GLN A 20 -11.31 20.81 -4.71
N LEU A 21 -10.33 21.43 -5.39
CA LEU A 21 -8.93 21.00 -5.26
C LEU A 21 -8.39 21.26 -3.85
N GLY A 22 -8.78 22.38 -3.24
CA GLY A 22 -8.46 22.68 -1.84
C GLY A 22 -9.09 21.68 -0.87
N GLU A 23 -10.34 21.31 -1.09
CA GLU A 23 -11.06 20.31 -0.30
C GLU A 23 -10.39 18.94 -0.37
N ALA A 24 -10.02 18.50 -1.58
CA ALA A 24 -9.28 17.26 -1.78
C ALA A 24 -7.94 17.28 -1.01
N HIS A 25 -7.16 18.36 -1.13
CA HIS A 25 -5.89 18.49 -0.39
C HIS A 25 -6.10 18.55 1.13
N LEU A 26 -7.17 19.20 1.59
CA LEU A 26 -7.51 19.29 3.00
C LEU A 26 -7.82 17.91 3.60
N LEU A 27 -8.61 17.09 2.90
CA LEU A 27 -8.87 15.69 3.30
C LEU A 27 -7.57 14.89 3.36
N ILE A 28 -6.72 15.01 2.35
CA ILE A 28 -5.41 14.35 2.29
C ILE A 28 -4.53 14.73 3.49
N ILE A 29 -4.40 16.02 3.80
CA ILE A 29 -3.56 16.48 4.92
C ILE A 29 -4.15 16.07 6.28
N ARG A 30 -5.47 16.18 6.46
CA ARG A 30 -6.14 15.70 7.69
C ARG A 30 -5.88 14.20 7.89
N SER A 31 -5.98 13.43 6.81
CA SER A 31 -5.72 12.00 6.80
C SER A 31 -4.25 11.66 7.08
N ALA A 32 -3.30 12.38 6.48
CA ALA A 32 -1.87 12.20 6.70
C ALA A 32 -1.47 12.45 8.16
N ARG A 33 -2.03 13.47 8.82
CA ARG A 33 -1.80 13.72 10.26
C ARG A 33 -2.32 12.59 11.14
N LYS A 34 -3.49 12.03 10.81
CA LYS A 34 -4.06 10.88 11.53
C LYS A 34 -3.20 9.63 11.33
N MET A 35 -2.69 9.43 10.12
CA MET A 35 -1.75 8.36 9.81
C MET A 35 -0.47 8.52 10.65
N ASP A 36 0.19 9.67 10.61
CA ASP A 36 1.44 9.92 11.34
C ASP A 36 1.29 9.73 12.86
N ALA A 37 0.21 10.28 13.44
CA ALA A 37 -0.11 10.10 14.86
C ALA A 37 -0.38 8.64 15.24
N ALA A 38 -0.87 7.81 14.30
CA ALA A 38 -1.07 6.39 14.53
C ALA A 38 0.21 5.58 14.35
N LEU A 39 1.14 6.00 13.48
CA LEU A 39 2.40 5.29 13.20
C LEU A 39 3.40 5.39 14.36
N TYR A 40 3.38 6.50 15.09
CA TYR A 40 4.44 6.85 16.03
C TYR A 40 3.92 7.27 17.41
N ASP A 41 4.48 6.68 18.46
CA ASP A 41 4.39 7.18 19.83
C ASP A 41 5.57 8.12 20.11
N GLN A 42 5.29 9.27 20.71
CA GLN A 42 6.32 10.13 21.27
C GLN A 42 6.50 9.82 22.76
N THR A 43 7.68 9.31 23.12
CA THR A 43 8.07 9.09 24.51
C THR A 43 9.18 10.06 24.88
N SER A 44 9.00 10.84 25.94
CA SER A 44 10.06 11.68 26.48
C SER A 44 10.84 10.89 27.52
N ASP A 45 12.16 10.84 27.40
CA ASP A 45 13.00 10.31 28.49
C ASP A 45 13.19 11.35 29.61
N GLU A 46 13.73 10.92 30.76
CA GLU A 46 13.97 11.79 31.92
C GLU A 46 14.93 12.95 31.61
N SER A 47 15.69 12.87 30.50
CA SER A 47 16.54 13.95 29.99
C SER A 47 15.82 14.95 29.08
N GLY A 48 14.51 14.78 28.85
CA GLY A 48 13.71 15.65 27.99
C GLY A 48 13.92 15.43 26.49
N PHE A 49 14.63 14.36 26.09
CA PHE A 49 14.74 13.98 24.68
C PHE A 49 13.51 13.16 24.27
N THR A 50 12.79 13.66 23.27
CA THR A 50 11.67 12.94 22.66
C THR A 50 12.22 11.85 21.76
N ARG A 51 11.95 10.59 22.11
CA ARG A 51 12.18 9.43 21.25
C ARG A 51 10.87 9.02 20.58
N THR A 52 10.92 8.96 19.26
CA THR A 52 9.84 8.45 18.43
C THR A 52 9.94 6.93 18.37
N ARG A 53 8.90 6.22 18.80
CA ARG A 53 8.82 4.76 18.72
C ARG A 53 7.70 4.38 17.76
N ARG A 54 7.95 3.44 16.84
CA ARG A 54 6.88 2.87 16.02
C ARG A 54 5.87 2.14 16.90
N THR A 55 4.60 2.44 16.72
CA THR A 55 3.48 1.74 17.36
C THR A 55 3.31 0.34 16.76
N ASP A 56 2.39 -0.46 17.29
CA ASP A 56 1.98 -1.71 16.65
C ASP A 56 1.42 -1.47 15.24
N PHE A 57 0.68 -0.38 15.06
CA PHE A 57 0.20 0.06 13.75
C PHE A 57 1.37 0.41 12.84
N GLY A 58 2.32 1.21 13.32
CA GLY A 58 3.50 1.60 12.55
C GLY A 58 4.36 0.42 12.11
N ARG A 59 4.36 -0.67 12.87
CA ARG A 59 4.99 -1.93 12.46
C ARG A 59 4.22 -2.66 11.37
N LEU A 60 2.88 -2.62 11.39
CA LEU A 60 2.04 -3.20 10.35
C LEU A 60 2.13 -2.43 9.02
N VAL A 61 2.11 -1.09 9.09
CA VAL A 61 2.26 -0.25 7.90
C VAL A 61 3.66 -0.38 7.30
N ALA A 62 4.67 -0.64 8.14
CA ALA A 62 6.05 -0.89 7.76
C ALA A 62 6.73 0.25 6.96
N GLY A 63 6.10 1.42 6.89
CA GLY A 63 6.57 2.56 6.09
C GLY A 63 6.16 2.52 4.62
N ASP A 64 5.17 1.69 4.26
CA ASP A 64 4.51 1.72 2.95
C ASP A 64 2.98 1.79 3.14
N GLU A 65 2.46 3.02 3.24
CA GLU A 65 1.04 3.28 3.46
C GLU A 65 0.17 2.78 2.30
N ILE A 66 0.69 2.80 1.07
CA ILE A 66 -0.02 2.33 -0.11
C ILE A 66 -0.18 0.81 -0.06
N ALA A 67 0.92 0.08 0.18
CA ALA A 67 0.88 -1.38 0.31
C ALA A 67 -0.04 -1.81 1.46
N TRP A 68 0.04 -1.12 2.61
CA TRP A 68 -0.89 -1.34 3.72
C TRP A 68 -2.35 -1.15 3.29
N TRP A 69 -2.68 -0.06 2.62
CA TRP A 69 -4.03 0.22 2.18
C TRP A 69 -4.59 -0.81 1.19
N VAL A 70 -3.76 -1.30 0.28
CA VAL A 70 -4.12 -2.36 -0.66
C VAL A 70 -4.45 -3.65 0.08
N ARG A 71 -3.64 -4.06 1.07
CA ARG A 71 -3.94 -5.21 1.94
C ARG A 71 -5.27 -5.03 2.68
N GLU A 72 -5.52 -3.84 3.20
CA GLU A 72 -6.77 -3.52 3.89
C GLU A 72 -7.99 -3.55 2.97
N SER A 73 -7.80 -3.24 1.69
CA SER A 73 -8.86 -3.15 0.69
C SER A 73 -9.02 -4.43 -0.14
N MET A 74 -8.44 -5.56 0.28
CA MET A 74 -8.43 -6.80 -0.51
C MET A 74 -9.80 -7.32 -0.93
N ALA A 75 -10.85 -7.03 -0.17
CA ALA A 75 -12.22 -7.42 -0.52
C ALA A 75 -12.80 -6.63 -1.71
N ASP A 76 -12.29 -5.42 -1.97
CA ASP A 76 -12.84 -4.46 -2.95
C ASP A 76 -11.76 -3.95 -3.91
N LEU A 77 -10.74 -4.75 -4.22
CA LEU A 77 -9.62 -4.34 -5.09
C LEU A 77 -10.07 -3.88 -6.47
N ASP A 78 -11.05 -4.55 -7.08
CA ASP A 78 -11.59 -4.17 -8.40
C ASP A 78 -12.14 -2.75 -8.38
N VAL A 79 -12.90 -2.40 -7.33
CA VAL A 79 -13.49 -1.06 -7.17
C VAL A 79 -12.39 -0.02 -6.92
N LEU A 80 -11.41 -0.35 -6.07
CA LEU A 80 -10.26 0.50 -5.79
C LEU A 80 -9.46 0.77 -7.08
N LYS A 81 -9.23 -0.25 -7.90
CA LYS A 81 -8.51 -0.17 -9.18
C LYS A 81 -9.19 0.74 -10.18
N ILE A 82 -10.50 0.57 -10.36
CA ILE A 82 -11.31 1.42 -11.26
C ILE A 82 -11.23 2.88 -10.82
N LYS A 83 -11.47 3.15 -9.53
CA LYS A 83 -11.46 4.52 -9.00
C LYS A 83 -10.08 5.17 -9.04
N ALA A 84 -9.02 4.42 -8.73
CA ALA A 84 -7.65 4.90 -8.84
C ALA A 84 -7.29 5.25 -10.29
N ALA A 85 -7.68 4.41 -11.25
CA ALA A 85 -7.46 4.66 -12.67
C ALA A 85 -8.22 5.91 -13.16
N GLU A 86 -9.50 6.05 -12.81
CA GLU A 86 -10.31 7.23 -13.14
C GLU A 86 -9.69 8.52 -12.58
N ALA A 87 -9.25 8.49 -11.32
CA ALA A 87 -8.57 9.62 -10.68
C ALA A 87 -7.22 9.92 -11.36
N ARG A 88 -6.43 8.89 -11.70
CA ARG A 88 -5.16 9.04 -12.41
C ARG A 88 -5.35 9.70 -13.77
N GLU A 89 -6.35 9.27 -14.53
CA GLU A 89 -6.69 9.85 -15.85
C GLU A 89 -7.14 11.31 -15.72
N ALA A 90 -7.98 11.61 -14.72
CA ALA A 90 -8.41 12.97 -14.44
C ALA A 90 -7.22 13.90 -14.10
N LEU A 91 -6.32 13.44 -13.22
CA LEU A 91 -5.10 14.16 -12.85
C LEU A 91 -4.14 14.32 -14.03
N GLN A 92 -4.00 13.30 -14.88
CA GLN A 92 -3.15 13.35 -16.07
C GLN A 92 -3.66 14.42 -17.05
N LYS A 93 -4.98 14.49 -17.28
CA LYS A 93 -5.57 15.52 -18.14
C LYS A 93 -5.38 16.93 -17.58
N LEU A 94 -5.63 17.12 -16.27
CA LEU A 94 -5.36 18.38 -15.58
C LEU A 94 -3.89 18.80 -15.69
N LEU A 95 -2.97 17.85 -15.52
CA LEU A 95 -1.52 18.07 -15.61
C LEU A 95 -1.09 18.54 -17.01
N GLU A 96 -1.63 17.92 -18.06
CA GLU A 96 -1.37 18.32 -19.45
C GLU A 96 -1.84 19.76 -19.72
N ASP A 97 -3.03 20.11 -19.26
CA ASP A 97 -3.57 21.46 -19.44
C ASP A 97 -2.81 22.48 -18.56
N ALA A 98 -2.41 22.11 -17.35
CA ALA A 98 -1.61 22.96 -16.44
C ALA A 98 -0.22 23.29 -17.01
N ARG A 99 0.39 22.36 -17.77
CA ARG A 99 1.65 22.63 -18.48
C ARG A 99 1.50 23.69 -19.57
N ASN A 100 0.31 23.79 -20.17
CA ASN A 100 -0.01 24.83 -21.17
C ASN A 100 -0.27 26.21 -20.55
N LEU A 101 -0.38 26.31 -19.21
CA LEU A 101 -0.48 27.61 -18.53
C LEU A 101 0.80 28.44 -18.71
N GLN A 102 1.94 27.79 -18.95
CA GLN A 102 3.25 28.44 -19.15
C GLN A 102 3.41 29.14 -20.51
N SER A 103 2.56 28.81 -21.50
CA SER A 103 2.75 29.25 -22.89
C SER A 103 1.90 30.47 -23.28
N LYS A 104 1.05 30.98 -22.38
CA LYS A 104 0.24 32.19 -22.60
C LYS A 104 0.94 33.42 -22.04
N ASP A 105 0.71 34.58 -22.65
CA ASP A 105 1.25 35.87 -22.19
C ASP A 105 1.08 36.03 -20.66
N ALA A 106 2.16 36.37 -19.97
CA ALA A 106 2.16 36.44 -18.51
C ALA A 106 1.15 37.52 -18.03
N PRO A 107 0.25 37.18 -17.09
CA PRO A 107 -0.74 38.13 -16.58
C PRO A 107 -0.11 39.42 -16.05
N THR A 108 -0.74 40.56 -16.35
CA THR A 108 -0.25 41.89 -15.93
C THR A 108 -0.56 42.22 -14.48
N THR A 109 -1.42 41.44 -13.82
CA THR A 109 -1.78 41.54 -12.39
C THR A 109 -1.73 40.17 -11.72
N TYR A 110 -1.68 40.14 -10.37
CA TYR A 110 -1.75 38.87 -9.63
C TYR A 110 -3.15 38.25 -9.70
N LEU A 111 -4.20 39.08 -9.60
CA LEU A 111 -5.58 38.62 -9.76
C LEU A 111 -5.81 37.98 -11.15
N GLY A 112 -5.26 38.56 -12.22
CA GLY A 112 -5.36 37.97 -13.57
C GLY A 112 -4.65 36.61 -13.69
N LEU A 113 -3.60 36.36 -12.90
CA LEU A 113 -2.99 35.04 -12.79
C LEU A 113 -3.91 34.05 -12.07
N VAL A 114 -4.54 34.47 -10.98
CA VAL A 114 -5.51 33.64 -10.24
C VAL A 114 -6.72 33.32 -11.12
N GLU A 115 -7.22 34.27 -11.90
CA GLU A 115 -8.27 34.08 -12.92
C GLU A 115 -7.84 33.08 -13.99
N SER A 116 -6.59 33.13 -14.45
CA SER A 116 -6.08 32.17 -15.43
C SER A 116 -6.05 30.74 -14.88
N VAL A 117 -5.68 30.58 -13.60
CA VAL A 117 -5.73 29.27 -12.92
C VAL A 117 -7.18 28.82 -12.72
N PHE A 118 -8.07 29.73 -12.29
CA PHE A 118 -9.50 29.45 -12.14
C PHE A 118 -10.10 28.94 -13.45
N GLN A 119 -9.91 29.67 -14.56
CA GLN A 119 -10.43 29.30 -15.89
C GLN A 119 -9.91 27.94 -16.37
N LEU A 120 -8.66 27.59 -16.04
CA LEU A 120 -8.10 26.28 -16.36
C LEU A 120 -8.82 25.17 -15.59
N CYS A 121 -9.03 25.38 -14.28
CA CYS A 121 -9.78 24.45 -13.45
C CYS A 121 -11.25 24.38 -13.91
N GLU A 122 -11.86 25.49 -14.29
CA GLU A 122 -13.24 25.57 -14.83
C GLU A 122 -13.39 24.74 -16.10
N SER A 123 -12.43 24.89 -17.02
CA SER A 123 -12.37 24.11 -18.27
C SER A 123 -12.16 22.60 -18.00
N ASN A 124 -11.70 22.24 -16.81
CA ASN A 124 -11.45 20.86 -16.36
C ASN A 124 -12.30 20.47 -15.12
N ALA A 125 -13.46 21.11 -14.92
CA ALA A 125 -14.27 20.92 -13.71
C ALA A 125 -14.66 19.45 -13.49
N ALA A 126 -14.93 18.70 -14.56
CA ALA A 126 -15.22 17.27 -14.49
C ALA A 126 -14.04 16.45 -13.94
N GLN A 127 -12.81 16.77 -14.33
CA GLN A 127 -11.60 16.11 -13.83
C GLN A 127 -11.35 16.46 -12.37
N VAL A 128 -11.54 17.72 -11.98
CA VAL A 128 -11.43 18.14 -10.58
C VAL A 128 -12.44 17.40 -9.70
N SER A 129 -13.71 17.33 -10.14
CA SER A 129 -14.76 16.59 -9.43
C SER A 129 -14.41 15.11 -9.29
N ARG A 130 -13.98 14.44 -10.36
CA ARG A 130 -13.58 13.01 -10.30
C ARG A 130 -12.46 12.75 -9.31
N PHE A 131 -11.48 13.64 -9.25
CA PHE A 131 -10.41 13.52 -8.27
C PHE A 131 -10.92 13.70 -6.84
N LEU A 132 -11.74 14.72 -6.58
CA LEU A 132 -12.35 14.93 -5.26
C LEU A 132 -13.26 13.74 -4.86
N ASP A 133 -14.03 13.19 -5.79
CA ASP A 133 -14.88 12.02 -5.55
C ASP A 133 -14.06 10.81 -5.12
N PHE A 134 -12.88 10.60 -5.70
CA PHE A 134 -11.96 9.55 -5.30
C PHE A 134 -11.40 9.78 -3.89
N VAL A 135 -10.95 10.99 -3.58
CA VAL A 135 -10.44 11.34 -2.25
C VAL A 135 -11.53 11.18 -1.19
N THR A 136 -12.74 11.64 -1.48
CA THR A 136 -13.91 11.50 -0.60
C THR A 136 -14.27 10.04 -0.38
N TRP A 137 -14.23 9.22 -1.44
CA TRP A 137 -14.46 7.79 -1.34
C TRP A 137 -13.44 7.08 -0.45
N LEU A 138 -12.16 7.49 -0.51
CA LEU A 138 -11.13 6.97 0.41
C LEU A 138 -11.46 7.32 1.86
N ASP A 139 -11.78 8.59 2.14
CA ASP A 139 -12.10 9.10 3.49
C ASP A 139 -13.32 8.40 4.11
N GLN A 140 -14.34 8.11 3.29
CA GLN A 140 -15.54 7.39 3.73
C GLN A 140 -15.25 5.93 4.16
N ARG A 141 -14.18 5.31 3.65
CA ARG A 141 -13.83 3.91 3.98
C ARG A 141 -12.92 3.80 5.19
N ASP A 142 -12.01 4.74 5.34
CA ASP A 142 -11.16 4.94 6.52
C ASP A 142 -10.66 6.37 6.49
N ASP A 143 -10.64 7.04 7.62
CA ASP A 143 -10.22 8.43 7.70
C ASP A 143 -8.70 8.62 7.49
N ARG A 144 -7.93 7.53 7.44
CA ARG A 144 -6.52 7.50 7.02
C ARG A 144 -6.34 7.13 5.54
N GLY A 145 -7.42 6.79 4.83
CA GLY A 145 -7.37 6.38 3.42
C GLY A 145 -6.75 7.41 2.48
N PRO A 146 -7.17 8.69 2.51
CA PRO A 146 -6.58 9.72 1.66
C PRO A 146 -5.06 9.92 1.80
N SER A 147 -4.47 9.54 2.94
CA SER A 147 -3.02 9.68 3.18
C SER A 147 -2.14 8.92 2.18
N ILE A 148 -2.67 7.88 1.53
CA ILE A 148 -1.94 7.13 0.49
C ILE A 148 -1.57 7.99 -0.73
N LEU A 149 -2.22 9.15 -0.89
CA LEU A 149 -1.92 10.13 -1.93
C LEU A 149 -0.83 11.11 -1.53
N PHE A 150 -0.28 11.01 -0.31
CA PHE A 150 0.66 11.95 0.29
C PHE A 150 1.78 11.24 1.06
N THR A 151 2.38 10.24 0.42
CA THR A 151 3.42 9.39 1.03
C THR A 151 4.83 9.89 0.76
N TYR A 152 5.75 9.56 1.67
CA TYR A 152 7.17 9.89 1.53
C TYR A 152 7.79 9.28 0.26
N LYS A 153 7.38 8.06 -0.12
CA LYS A 153 7.86 7.33 -1.31
C LYS A 153 7.79 8.17 -2.59
N ILE A 154 6.76 9.01 -2.71
CA ILE A 154 6.44 9.74 -3.94
C ILE A 154 6.76 11.22 -3.80
N TRP A 155 6.40 11.82 -2.67
CA TRP A 155 6.56 13.26 -2.45
C TRP A 155 7.96 13.62 -1.94
N GLY A 156 8.60 12.73 -1.18
CA GLY A 156 9.81 13.03 -0.43
C GLY A 156 9.60 14.07 0.68
N SER A 157 10.56 14.19 1.60
CA SER A 157 10.42 15.04 2.80
C SER A 157 10.17 16.52 2.48
N THR A 158 10.86 17.06 1.47
CA THR A 158 10.78 18.50 1.16
C THR A 158 9.41 18.88 0.62
N ARG A 159 8.82 18.09 -0.29
CA ARG A 159 7.54 18.46 -0.90
C ARG A 159 6.36 18.24 0.03
N LEU A 160 6.44 17.24 0.91
CA LEU A 160 5.50 17.06 2.01
C LEU A 160 5.51 18.29 2.92
N ALA A 161 6.68 18.64 3.45
CA ALA A 161 6.83 19.79 4.35
C ALA A 161 6.43 21.12 3.69
N ASP A 162 6.62 21.29 2.38
CA ASP A 162 6.21 22.49 1.66
C ASP A 162 4.67 22.67 1.59
N ARG A 163 3.89 21.60 1.81
CA ARG A 163 2.42 21.54 1.62
C ARG A 163 1.67 21.00 2.84
N GLU A 164 2.38 20.86 3.95
CA GLU A 164 1.84 20.55 5.25
C GLU A 164 1.73 21.85 6.06
N PHE A 165 0.70 21.94 6.88
CA PHE A 165 0.61 22.93 7.95
C PHE A 165 0.19 22.22 9.23
N HIS A 166 0.29 22.91 10.34
CA HIS A 166 -0.50 22.61 11.52
C HIS A 166 -1.59 23.68 11.61
N ALA A 167 -2.85 23.26 11.67
CA ALA A 167 -3.93 24.20 11.91
C ALA A 167 -3.76 24.72 13.35
N GLU A 168 -3.57 26.03 13.48
CA GLU A 168 -3.58 26.67 14.79
C GLU A 168 -4.98 26.53 15.40
N PRO A 169 -5.13 26.48 16.74
CA PRO A 169 -6.43 26.28 17.40
C PRO A 169 -7.49 27.31 16.98
N GLU A 170 -7.06 28.49 16.56
CA GLU A 170 -7.92 29.61 16.16
C GLU A 170 -8.24 29.62 14.65
N MET A 171 -7.62 28.73 13.86
CA MET A 171 -7.76 28.70 12.41
C MET A 171 -9.09 28.05 11.99
N GLY A 172 -10.02 28.88 11.55
CA GLY A 172 -11.32 28.44 11.04
C GLY A 172 -11.21 27.57 9.78
N GLU A 173 -12.24 26.75 9.53
CA GLU A 173 -12.27 25.84 8.38
C GLU A 173 -12.14 26.55 7.03
N ALA A 174 -12.72 27.75 6.90
CA ALA A 174 -12.62 28.57 5.70
C ALA A 174 -11.17 29.00 5.39
N ASP A 175 -10.35 29.24 6.42
CA ASP A 175 -8.93 29.59 6.26
C ASP A 175 -8.10 28.37 5.91
N GLN A 176 -8.41 27.22 6.51
CA GLN A 176 -7.78 25.94 6.17
C GLN A 176 -8.04 25.60 4.70
N LEU A 177 -9.30 25.71 4.25
CA LEU A 177 -9.67 25.48 2.86
C LEU A 177 -8.92 26.43 1.92
N ARG A 178 -8.88 27.72 2.24
CA ARG A 178 -8.14 28.72 1.45
C ARG A 178 -6.67 28.32 1.30
N ILE A 179 -5.99 28.01 2.40
CA ILE A 179 -4.56 27.62 2.39
C ILE A 179 -4.36 26.36 1.54
N CYS A 180 -5.23 25.36 1.69
CA CYS A 180 -5.18 24.15 0.89
C CYS A 180 -5.42 24.41 -0.60
N THR A 181 -6.37 25.29 -0.96
CA THR A 181 -6.58 25.71 -2.35
C THR A 181 -5.32 26.38 -2.89
N GLU A 182 -4.71 27.29 -2.13
CA GLU A 182 -3.50 27.98 -2.57
C GLU A 182 -2.33 27.02 -2.83
N TRP A 183 -2.15 25.98 -2.02
CA TRP A 183 -1.12 24.97 -2.28
C TRP A 183 -1.45 24.06 -3.46
N ALA A 184 -2.69 23.57 -3.53
CA ALA A 184 -3.13 22.68 -4.60
C ALA A 184 -2.99 23.34 -5.98
N THR A 185 -3.05 24.67 -6.02
CA THR A 185 -2.97 25.49 -7.24
C THR A 185 -1.61 26.16 -7.45
N GLY A 186 -0.65 25.93 -6.55
CA GLY A 186 0.70 26.52 -6.61
C GLY A 186 0.78 28.01 -6.26
N LEU A 187 -0.32 28.64 -5.84
CA LEU A 187 -0.38 30.02 -5.36
C LEU A 187 0.32 30.22 -4.01
N ARG A 188 0.57 29.15 -3.26
CA ARG A 188 1.36 29.12 -2.02
C ARG A 188 2.50 28.11 -2.09
N ILE A 189 3.59 28.45 -1.41
CA ILE A 189 4.70 27.54 -1.10
C ILE A 189 5.10 27.72 0.36
N ARG A 190 5.19 26.62 1.12
CA ARG A 190 5.45 26.66 2.57
C ARG A 190 4.44 27.58 3.27
N SER A 191 4.94 28.53 4.07
CA SER A 191 4.14 29.45 4.88
C SER A 191 3.74 30.75 4.16
N SER A 192 4.09 30.95 2.88
CA SER A 192 3.85 32.22 2.18
C SER A 192 3.28 32.04 0.77
N THR A 193 2.53 33.03 0.28
CA THR A 193 2.11 33.07 -1.13
C THR A 193 3.34 33.06 -2.05
N THR A 194 3.21 32.42 -3.21
CA THR A 194 4.25 32.36 -4.24
C THR A 194 4.63 33.76 -4.70
N LEU A 195 3.67 34.70 -4.77
CA LEU A 195 3.93 36.11 -5.04
C LEU A 195 4.91 36.71 -4.02
N ARG A 196 4.63 36.55 -2.73
CA ARG A 196 5.49 37.10 -1.67
C ARG A 196 6.89 36.54 -1.74
N ARG A 197 7.03 35.24 -2.02
CA ARG A 197 8.33 34.59 -2.15
C ARG A 197 9.16 35.19 -3.28
N VAL A 198 8.56 35.35 -4.47
CA VAL A 198 9.25 35.94 -5.62
C VAL A 198 9.58 37.42 -5.40
N ILE A 199 8.70 38.18 -4.73
CA ILE A 199 9.00 39.56 -4.34
C ILE A 199 10.24 39.60 -3.44
N LEU A 200 10.33 38.72 -2.44
CA LEU A 200 11.50 38.65 -1.56
C LEU A 200 12.78 38.30 -2.31
N ASP A 201 12.73 37.33 -3.22
CA ASP A 201 13.89 36.92 -4.03
C ASP A 201 14.37 38.08 -4.93
N VAL A 202 13.46 38.79 -5.61
CA VAL A 202 13.81 39.97 -6.42
C VAL A 202 14.26 41.16 -5.57
N SER A 203 13.70 41.32 -4.37
CA SER A 203 14.13 42.37 -3.44
C SER A 203 15.57 42.12 -2.98
N ALA A 204 15.94 40.85 -2.71
CA ALA A 204 17.30 40.48 -2.38
C ALA A 204 18.26 40.74 -3.55
N GLU A 205 17.89 40.38 -4.78
CA GLU A 205 18.68 40.68 -5.98
C GLU A 205 18.92 42.20 -6.17
N ILE A 206 17.92 43.02 -5.88
CA ILE A 206 18.07 44.48 -5.92
C ILE A 206 18.99 44.94 -4.79
N ALA A 207 18.81 44.45 -3.57
CA ALA A 207 19.65 44.80 -2.43
C ALA A 207 21.13 44.50 -2.69
N ASP A 208 21.42 43.31 -3.22
CA ASP A 208 22.79 42.87 -3.53
C ASP A 208 23.43 43.70 -4.65
N ALA A 209 22.63 44.32 -5.52
CA ALA A 209 23.10 45.18 -6.61
C ALA A 209 23.27 46.66 -6.19
N MET A 210 22.78 47.06 -5.02
CA MET A 210 22.88 48.43 -4.53
C MET A 210 24.12 48.61 -3.64
N ASP A 211 24.76 49.78 -3.70
CA ASP A 211 25.86 50.11 -2.81
C ASP A 211 25.33 50.29 -1.37
N PRO A 212 25.78 49.48 -0.39
CA PRO A 212 25.29 49.53 0.99
C PRO A 212 25.40 50.90 1.65
N GLU A 213 26.34 51.75 1.22
CA GLU A 213 26.55 53.09 1.80
C GLU A 213 25.60 54.15 1.22
N SER A 214 24.92 53.84 0.11
CA SER A 214 24.14 54.81 -0.67
C SER A 214 22.62 54.65 -0.56
N TYR A 215 22.13 53.58 0.07
CA TYR A 215 20.71 53.27 0.15
C TYR A 215 20.15 53.29 1.58
N SER A 216 19.19 54.18 1.84
CA SER A 216 18.44 54.25 3.08
C SER A 216 16.93 54.20 2.80
N GLY A 217 16.34 53.00 2.77
CA GLY A 217 14.88 52.85 2.61
C GLY A 217 14.41 51.41 2.37
N PRO A 218 13.08 51.20 2.33
CA PRO A 218 12.49 49.92 1.94
C PRO A 218 12.52 49.72 0.42
N ILE A 219 12.97 48.54 -0.04
CA ILE A 219 13.00 48.18 -1.46
C ILE A 219 11.58 47.97 -1.97
N HIS A 220 11.19 48.76 -2.97
CA HIS A 220 9.91 48.59 -3.65
C HIS A 220 10.11 47.80 -4.95
N VAL A 221 9.46 46.64 -5.05
CA VAL A 221 9.49 45.80 -6.26
C VAL A 221 8.17 45.98 -7.02
N PRO A 222 8.16 46.62 -8.20
CA PRO A 222 6.95 46.77 -8.99
C PRO A 222 6.53 45.43 -9.63
N TYR A 223 5.22 45.15 -9.69
CA TYR A 223 4.69 43.84 -10.10
C TYR A 223 5.16 43.38 -11.49
N HIS A 224 5.28 44.30 -12.46
CA HIS A 224 5.77 43.97 -13.80
C HIS A 224 7.19 43.37 -13.81
N ARG A 225 8.00 43.57 -12.75
CA ARG A 225 9.33 42.93 -12.62
C ARG A 225 9.25 41.50 -12.09
N VAL A 226 8.15 41.12 -11.46
CA VAL A 226 7.95 39.79 -10.86
C VAL A 226 6.91 38.95 -11.58
N SER A 227 6.01 39.55 -12.38
CA SER A 227 4.84 38.89 -12.97
C SER A 227 5.18 37.57 -13.67
N HIS A 228 6.17 37.57 -14.56
CA HIS A 228 6.62 36.37 -15.27
C HIS A 228 7.23 35.32 -14.34
N ARG A 229 8.03 35.74 -13.35
CA ARG A 229 8.63 34.82 -12.36
C ARG A 229 7.54 34.20 -11.47
N VAL A 230 6.53 34.98 -11.07
CA VAL A 230 5.39 34.51 -10.28
C VAL A 230 4.54 33.53 -11.09
N ALA A 231 4.18 33.86 -12.33
CA ALA A 231 3.41 32.99 -13.20
C ALA A 231 4.11 31.62 -13.41
N ASN A 232 5.42 31.65 -13.67
CA ASN A 232 6.21 30.43 -13.82
C ASN A 232 6.28 29.62 -12.52
N ALA A 233 6.50 30.28 -11.37
CA ALA A 233 6.56 29.60 -10.09
C ALA A 233 5.21 28.95 -9.72
N VAL A 234 4.10 29.66 -9.93
CA VAL A 234 2.74 29.13 -9.71
C VAL A 234 2.47 27.93 -10.60
N SER A 235 2.70 28.06 -11.91
CA SER A 235 2.51 26.96 -12.86
C SER A 235 3.38 25.74 -12.52
N ASN A 236 4.68 25.94 -12.24
CA ASN A 236 5.57 24.85 -11.86
C ASN A 236 5.11 24.13 -10.59
N ASN A 237 4.67 24.89 -9.57
CA ASN A 237 4.17 24.31 -8.32
C ASN A 237 2.87 23.55 -8.51
N PHE A 238 1.98 24.04 -9.39
CA PHE A 238 0.72 23.36 -9.72
C PHE A 238 0.96 22.07 -10.51
N VAL A 239 1.80 22.13 -11.54
CA VAL A 239 2.22 20.96 -12.33
C VAL A 239 2.87 19.91 -11.42
N THR A 240 3.77 20.33 -10.53
CA THR A 240 4.41 19.41 -9.57
C THR A 240 3.39 18.75 -8.64
N TYR A 241 2.42 19.50 -8.13
CA TYR A 241 1.37 18.97 -7.26
C TYR A 241 0.53 17.88 -7.97
N LEU A 242 0.05 18.18 -9.18
CA LEU A 242 -0.73 17.23 -9.98
C LEU A 242 0.08 16.00 -10.37
N GLU A 243 1.36 16.16 -10.70
CA GLU A 243 2.25 15.05 -11.05
C GLU A 243 2.46 14.10 -9.87
N LEU A 244 2.67 14.62 -8.66
CA LEU A 244 2.87 13.80 -7.46
C LEU A 244 1.60 13.02 -7.08
N LEU A 245 0.43 13.65 -7.15
CA LEU A 245 -0.85 12.96 -6.96
C LEU A 245 -1.07 11.88 -8.02
N ARG A 246 -0.83 12.20 -9.30
CA ARG A 246 -0.97 11.25 -10.40
C ARG A 246 -0.06 10.04 -10.22
N ASN A 247 1.18 10.28 -9.77
CA ASN A 247 2.14 9.23 -9.48
C ASN A 247 1.73 8.41 -8.26
N SER A 248 1.04 9.01 -7.28
CA SER A 248 0.45 8.28 -6.14
C SER A 248 -0.66 7.33 -6.57
N CYS A 249 -1.56 7.76 -7.47
CA CYS A 249 -2.55 6.83 -8.05
C CYS A 249 -1.88 5.71 -8.86
N ARG A 250 -0.81 6.02 -9.61
CA ARG A 250 -0.06 5.02 -10.38
C ARG A 250 0.62 3.99 -9.48
N ASP A 251 1.23 4.41 -8.38
CA ASP A 251 1.88 3.51 -7.44
C ASP A 251 0.85 2.61 -6.74
N LEU A 252 -0.31 3.17 -6.39
CA LEU A 252 -1.46 2.41 -5.91
C LEU A 252 -1.91 1.33 -6.91
N GLU A 253 -2.05 1.66 -8.20
CA GLU A 253 -2.36 0.67 -9.25
C GLU A 253 -1.30 -0.45 -9.32
N ILE A 254 -0.01 -0.11 -9.20
CA ILE A 254 1.09 -1.09 -9.20
C ILE A 254 0.98 -2.02 -7.98
N GLU A 255 0.69 -1.50 -6.80
CA GLU A 255 0.53 -2.34 -5.60
C GLU A 255 -0.73 -3.23 -5.69
N ILE A 256 -1.82 -2.75 -6.30
CA ILE A 256 -3.00 -3.58 -6.59
C ILE A 256 -2.65 -4.72 -7.55
N ASP A 257 -1.96 -4.42 -8.66
CA ASP A 257 -1.54 -5.44 -9.64
C ASP A 257 -0.61 -6.49 -9.00
N LYS A 258 0.25 -6.09 -8.06
CA LYS A 258 1.07 -7.03 -7.29
C LYS A 258 0.20 -7.94 -6.42
N ALA A 259 -0.75 -7.39 -5.67
CA ALA A 259 -1.65 -8.17 -4.83
C ALA A 259 -2.48 -9.18 -5.66
N GLU A 260 -3.03 -8.74 -6.80
CA GLU A 260 -3.72 -9.61 -7.75
C GLU A 260 -2.80 -10.71 -8.29
N THR A 261 -1.55 -10.36 -8.63
CA THR A 261 -0.55 -11.34 -9.09
C THR A 261 -0.27 -12.39 -8.04
N LEU A 262 -0.14 -12.03 -6.76
CA LEU A 262 0.10 -12.98 -5.67
C LEU A 262 -1.07 -13.96 -5.51
N VAL A 263 -2.30 -13.46 -5.59
CA VAL A 263 -3.49 -14.32 -5.53
C VAL A 263 -3.57 -15.23 -6.75
N ALA A 264 -3.26 -14.71 -7.94
CA ALA A 264 -3.26 -15.46 -9.20
C ALA A 264 -2.12 -16.48 -9.31
N LEU A 265 -0.99 -16.27 -8.63
CA LEU A 265 0.09 -17.27 -8.54
C LEU A 265 -0.39 -18.57 -7.92
N PHE A 266 -1.32 -18.50 -6.96
CA PHE A 266 -1.94 -19.70 -6.41
C PHE A 266 -2.63 -20.53 -7.51
N ASP A 267 -3.11 -19.88 -8.57
CA ASP A 267 -3.81 -20.53 -9.66
C ASP A 267 -2.89 -20.97 -10.82
N ASN A 268 -1.56 -20.82 -10.68
CA ASN A 268 -0.56 -21.18 -11.68
C ASN A 268 0.04 -22.58 -11.43
N GLU A 269 -0.23 -23.54 -12.31
CA GLU A 269 0.28 -24.92 -12.15
C GLU A 269 1.80 -25.02 -12.29
N ALA A 270 2.38 -24.36 -13.29
CA ALA A 270 3.83 -24.41 -13.54
C ALA A 270 4.62 -23.82 -12.36
N PHE A 271 4.08 -22.79 -11.73
CA PHE A 271 4.63 -22.23 -10.50
C PHE A 271 4.72 -23.27 -9.38
N TRP A 272 3.61 -23.97 -9.11
CA TRP A 272 3.59 -25.00 -8.07
C TRP A 272 4.44 -26.21 -8.41
N GLN A 273 4.50 -26.62 -9.68
CA GLN A 273 5.41 -27.66 -10.12
C GLN A 273 6.87 -27.29 -9.83
N ALA A 274 7.29 -26.07 -10.19
CA ALA A 274 8.63 -25.58 -9.92
C ALA A 274 8.92 -25.52 -8.41
N PHE A 275 8.00 -24.97 -7.62
CA PHE A 275 8.15 -24.87 -6.18
C PHE A 275 8.27 -26.24 -5.50
N VAL A 276 7.35 -27.18 -5.78
CA VAL A 276 7.38 -28.50 -5.13
C VAL A 276 8.62 -29.28 -5.56
N ASN A 277 9.04 -29.17 -6.82
CA ASN A 277 10.30 -29.77 -7.28
C ASN A 277 11.49 -29.21 -6.50
N GLU A 278 11.58 -27.89 -6.28
CA GLU A 278 12.62 -27.28 -5.46
C GLU A 278 12.58 -27.78 -4.01
N VAL A 279 11.41 -27.87 -3.40
CA VAL A 279 11.25 -28.42 -2.04
C VAL A 279 11.74 -29.88 -1.98
N VAL A 280 11.52 -30.65 -3.05
CA VAL A 280 11.95 -32.05 -3.15
C VAL A 280 13.46 -32.17 -3.35
N THR A 281 14.08 -31.34 -4.19
CA THR A 281 15.49 -31.44 -4.59
C THR A 281 16.44 -30.77 -3.61
N SER A 282 16.07 -29.61 -3.08
CA SER A 282 16.95 -28.77 -2.24
C SER A 282 17.24 -29.36 -0.86
N GLY A 283 16.39 -30.27 -0.37
CA GLY A 283 16.50 -30.84 0.97
C GLY A 283 16.33 -29.81 2.10
N ARG A 284 15.85 -28.59 1.80
CA ARG A 284 15.63 -27.53 2.79
C ARG A 284 14.70 -28.02 3.90
N THR A 285 15.03 -27.73 5.14
CA THR A 285 14.12 -28.00 6.27
C THR A 285 12.85 -27.16 6.15
N GLU A 286 11.75 -27.64 6.73
CA GLU A 286 10.51 -26.88 6.79
C GLU A 286 10.73 -25.54 7.49
N GLU A 287 10.14 -24.49 6.93
CA GLU A 287 10.27 -23.12 7.41
C GLU A 287 8.95 -22.63 8.03
N THR A 288 8.85 -21.32 8.26
CA THR A 288 7.66 -20.68 8.82
C THR A 288 6.47 -20.75 7.86
N TRP A 289 6.68 -20.73 6.55
CA TRP A 289 5.61 -20.54 5.54
C TRP A 289 5.13 -21.81 4.85
N TRP A 290 5.80 -22.95 5.05
CA TRP A 290 5.39 -24.20 4.40
C TRP A 290 5.69 -25.42 5.24
N ASP A 291 4.86 -26.45 5.07
CA ASP A 291 4.92 -27.72 5.80
C ASP A 291 4.68 -28.88 4.80
N VAL A 292 5.54 -29.90 4.79
CA VAL A 292 5.42 -31.04 3.87
C VAL A 292 4.76 -32.20 4.58
N LYS A 293 3.82 -32.84 3.88
CA LYS A 293 3.08 -33.99 4.39
C LYS A 293 3.01 -35.08 3.34
N GLN A 294 3.41 -36.30 3.71
CA GLN A 294 3.17 -37.47 2.86
C GLN A 294 1.67 -37.67 2.62
N ALA A 295 0.89 -37.61 3.69
CA ALA A 295 -0.57 -37.64 3.68
C ALA A 295 -1.08 -36.94 4.95
N LEU A 296 -2.30 -36.42 4.93
CA LEU A 296 -2.92 -35.88 6.14
C LEU A 296 -3.36 -37.04 7.04
N ALA A 297 -2.97 -37.03 8.31
CA ALA A 297 -3.25 -38.12 9.26
C ALA A 297 -4.75 -38.44 9.40
N MET A 298 -5.61 -37.41 9.30
CA MET A 298 -7.07 -37.54 9.32
C MET A 298 -7.66 -38.41 8.20
N TRP A 299 -6.88 -38.73 7.16
CA TRP A 299 -7.29 -39.59 6.06
C TRP A 299 -7.16 -41.08 6.32
N HIS A 300 -6.36 -41.46 7.32
CA HIS A 300 -6.05 -42.85 7.66
C HIS A 300 -6.61 -43.27 9.01
N ALA A 301 -6.90 -42.31 9.88
CA ALA A 301 -7.47 -42.56 11.20
C ALA A 301 -8.97 -42.90 11.11
N THR A 302 -9.47 -43.66 12.09
CA THR A 302 -10.87 -44.05 12.23
C THR A 302 -11.41 -43.71 13.62
N GLY A 303 -12.74 -43.64 13.76
CA GLY A 303 -13.40 -43.37 15.04
C GLY A 303 -12.93 -42.07 15.70
N ASN A 304 -12.65 -42.12 17.01
CA ASN A 304 -12.19 -40.96 17.79
C ASN A 304 -10.82 -40.45 17.33
N ALA A 305 -9.91 -41.34 16.89
CA ALA A 305 -8.60 -40.92 16.39
C ALA A 305 -8.76 -39.99 15.17
N LYS A 306 -9.71 -40.29 14.27
CA LYS A 306 -9.99 -39.42 13.11
C LYS A 306 -10.35 -38.00 13.53
N ARG A 307 -11.17 -37.86 14.55
CA ARG A 307 -11.62 -36.55 15.04
C ARG A 307 -10.48 -35.76 15.69
N LEU A 308 -9.57 -36.43 16.39
CA LEU A 308 -8.37 -35.81 16.95
C LEU A 308 -7.41 -35.35 15.84
N GLU A 309 -7.21 -36.15 14.80
CA GLU A 309 -6.36 -35.76 13.66
C GLU A 309 -7.00 -34.63 12.83
N GLU A 310 -8.32 -34.60 12.68
CA GLU A 310 -9.02 -33.45 12.07
C GLU A 310 -8.84 -32.18 12.90
N GLN A 311 -8.88 -32.30 14.23
CA GLN A 311 -8.59 -31.19 15.13
C GLN A 311 -7.15 -30.71 14.97
N ASP A 312 -6.14 -31.59 15.00
CA ASP A 312 -4.73 -31.21 14.82
C ASP A 312 -4.51 -30.50 13.47
N PHE A 313 -5.09 -31.04 12.39
CA PHE A 313 -5.04 -30.39 11.08
C PHE A 313 -5.64 -28.98 11.12
N CYS A 314 -6.82 -28.81 11.72
CA CYS A 314 -7.46 -27.50 11.84
C CYS A 314 -6.66 -26.55 12.75
N GLU A 315 -6.01 -27.06 13.81
CA GLU A 315 -5.11 -26.26 14.64
C GLU A 315 -3.91 -25.73 13.85
N ARG A 316 -3.33 -26.54 12.96
CA ARG A 316 -2.25 -26.07 12.08
C ARG A 316 -2.72 -25.08 11.03
N VAL A 317 -3.92 -25.28 10.45
CA VAL A 317 -4.56 -24.30 9.55
C VAL A 317 -4.76 -22.96 10.27
N ALA A 318 -5.33 -22.98 11.47
CA ALA A 318 -5.53 -21.79 12.26
C ALA A 318 -4.19 -21.14 12.69
N ALA A 319 -3.14 -21.92 12.93
CA ALA A 319 -1.81 -21.40 13.24
C ALA A 319 -1.23 -20.54 12.12
N PHE A 320 -1.37 -20.98 10.86
CA PHE A 320 -1.01 -20.19 9.68
C PHE A 320 -1.89 -18.95 9.55
N ALA A 321 -3.22 -19.12 9.63
CA ALA A 321 -4.17 -18.01 9.50
C ALA A 321 -4.02 -16.95 10.61
N ASN A 322 -3.49 -17.32 11.77
CA ASN A 322 -3.18 -16.40 12.89
C ASN A 322 -1.80 -15.74 12.82
N THR A 323 -0.98 -16.06 11.83
CA THR A 323 0.37 -15.52 11.67
C THR A 323 0.55 -14.82 10.33
N GLU A 324 1.38 -15.34 9.44
CA GLU A 324 1.71 -14.73 8.13
C GLU A 324 1.01 -15.45 6.98
N GLY A 325 0.19 -16.46 7.26
CA GLY A 325 -0.27 -17.42 6.27
C GLY A 325 0.81 -18.45 5.93
N GLY A 326 0.51 -19.34 4.98
CA GLY A 326 1.44 -20.39 4.57
C GLY A 326 0.75 -21.49 3.76
N ILE A 327 1.51 -22.55 3.46
CA ILE A 327 1.02 -23.70 2.68
C ILE A 327 1.30 -25.06 3.34
N PHE A 328 0.46 -26.04 3.03
CA PHE A 328 0.82 -27.45 3.10
C PHE A 328 1.10 -28.01 1.71
N VAL A 329 2.18 -28.77 1.57
CA VAL A 329 2.47 -29.59 0.38
C VAL A 329 2.21 -31.04 0.73
N VAL A 330 1.09 -31.59 0.24
CA VAL A 330 0.62 -32.94 0.54
C VAL A 330 0.90 -33.89 -0.63
N GLY A 331 1.39 -35.10 -0.32
CA GLY A 331 1.81 -36.09 -1.31
C GLY A 331 3.32 -36.13 -1.54
N VAL A 332 4.11 -35.51 -0.65
CA VAL A 332 5.57 -35.51 -0.67
C VAL A 332 6.10 -36.04 0.66
N SER A 333 7.12 -36.89 0.66
CA SER A 333 7.66 -37.43 1.90
C SER A 333 8.29 -36.36 2.79
N ASP A 334 7.97 -36.41 4.09
CA ASP A 334 8.41 -35.42 5.09
C ASP A 334 9.94 -35.44 5.32
N THR A 335 10.57 -36.61 5.21
CA THR A 335 11.99 -36.78 5.49
C THR A 335 12.87 -36.65 4.24
N PRO A 336 14.01 -35.92 4.32
CA PRO A 336 15.02 -35.93 3.29
C PRO A 336 15.67 -37.32 3.12
N PRO A 337 16.00 -37.75 1.89
CA PRO A 337 15.73 -37.07 0.63
C PRO A 337 14.25 -37.20 0.25
N ARG A 338 13.59 -36.07 0.04
CA ARG A 338 12.16 -36.03 -0.23
C ARG A 338 11.81 -36.73 -1.55
N ARG A 339 10.58 -37.24 -1.64
CA ARG A 339 10.05 -37.96 -2.81
C ARG A 339 8.60 -37.59 -3.03
N VAL A 340 8.22 -37.46 -4.29
CA VAL A 340 6.83 -37.38 -4.73
C VAL A 340 6.19 -38.77 -4.56
N LEU A 341 5.13 -38.83 -3.76
CA LEU A 341 4.37 -40.06 -3.47
C LEU A 341 2.96 -40.00 -4.05
N GLY A 342 2.40 -38.79 -4.12
CA GLY A 342 1.04 -38.53 -4.58
C GLY A 342 -0.04 -38.81 -3.54
N VAL A 343 -1.24 -38.35 -3.87
CA VAL A 343 -2.47 -38.50 -3.10
C VAL A 343 -3.49 -39.23 -3.97
N GLN A 344 -4.15 -40.23 -3.40
CA GLN A 344 -5.25 -40.93 -4.06
C GLN A 344 -6.58 -40.27 -3.72
N ASP A 345 -7.55 -40.37 -4.64
CA ASP A 345 -8.92 -39.87 -4.45
C ASP A 345 -8.98 -38.36 -4.16
N VAL A 346 -8.26 -37.60 -4.99
CA VAL A 346 -8.03 -36.15 -4.81
C VAL A 346 -9.30 -35.37 -4.55
N GLU A 347 -10.36 -35.60 -5.33
CA GLU A 347 -11.62 -34.86 -5.20
C GLU A 347 -12.23 -35.02 -3.80
N ASN A 348 -12.31 -36.25 -3.28
CA ASN A 348 -12.83 -36.49 -1.94
C ASN A 348 -11.90 -35.97 -0.85
N ARG A 349 -10.58 -35.99 -1.07
CA ARG A 349 -9.60 -35.41 -0.14
C ARG A 349 -9.75 -33.89 -0.04
N ILE A 350 -9.93 -33.20 -1.16
CA ILE A 350 -10.20 -31.76 -1.20
C ILE A 350 -11.51 -31.44 -0.44
N LYS A 351 -12.58 -32.17 -0.73
CA LYS A 351 -13.86 -32.02 0.00
C LYS A 351 -13.69 -32.23 1.51
N HIS A 352 -12.92 -33.24 1.91
CA HIS A 352 -12.67 -33.52 3.33
C HIS A 352 -11.87 -32.42 4.02
N ILE A 353 -10.90 -31.80 3.34
CA ILE A 353 -10.16 -30.63 3.86
C ILE A 353 -11.13 -29.48 4.15
N TYR A 354 -11.91 -29.05 3.15
CA TYR A 354 -12.85 -27.93 3.33
C TYR A 354 -13.88 -28.22 4.42
N ASN A 355 -14.46 -29.43 4.44
CA ASN A 355 -15.44 -29.82 5.47
C ASN A 355 -14.84 -29.82 6.87
N SER A 356 -13.58 -30.24 7.04
CA SER A 356 -12.91 -30.25 8.33
C SER A 356 -12.69 -28.83 8.85
N VAL A 357 -12.17 -27.95 7.98
CA VAL A 357 -11.93 -26.53 8.33
C VAL A 357 -13.24 -25.82 8.65
N LEU A 358 -14.28 -25.99 7.83
CA LEU A 358 -15.59 -25.35 8.04
C LEU A 358 -16.30 -25.84 9.31
N SER A 359 -16.15 -27.12 9.66
CA SER A 359 -16.83 -27.69 10.82
C SER A 359 -16.13 -27.39 12.15
N ARG A 360 -14.80 -27.20 12.13
CA ARG A 360 -13.98 -27.07 13.35
C ARG A 360 -13.39 -25.70 13.57
N SER A 361 -13.27 -24.86 12.54
CA SER A 361 -12.71 -23.52 12.67
C SER A 361 -13.70 -22.44 12.21
N ASP A 362 -13.44 -21.21 12.61
CA ASP A 362 -14.13 -20.01 12.13
C ASP A 362 -13.41 -19.33 10.95
N LEU A 363 -12.42 -20.00 10.34
CA LEU A 363 -11.78 -19.52 9.11
C LEU A 363 -12.78 -19.53 7.96
N ALA A 364 -13.05 -18.36 7.38
CA ALA A 364 -13.98 -18.27 6.26
C ALA A 364 -13.35 -18.79 4.95
N PRO A 365 -14.17 -19.24 3.97
CA PRO A 365 -13.68 -19.85 2.73
C PRO A 365 -12.60 -19.05 1.97
N PRO A 366 -12.62 -17.70 1.88
CA PRO A 366 -11.58 -16.97 1.18
C PRO A 366 -10.17 -17.12 1.78
N GLY A 367 -10.08 -17.52 3.05
CA GLY A 367 -8.82 -17.73 3.77
C GLY A 367 -8.15 -19.08 3.49
N ILE A 368 -8.77 -19.97 2.73
CA ILE A 368 -8.21 -21.27 2.38
C ILE A 368 -8.44 -21.59 0.90
N LYS A 369 -7.38 -21.97 0.20
CA LYS A 369 -7.44 -22.50 -1.17
C LYS A 369 -6.73 -23.84 -1.24
N VAL A 370 -7.27 -24.77 -2.02
CA VAL A 370 -6.66 -26.09 -2.25
C VAL A 370 -6.52 -26.32 -3.74
N ARG A 371 -5.33 -26.73 -4.18
CA ARG A 371 -5.02 -27.01 -5.58
C ARG A 371 -4.38 -28.39 -5.75
N GLU A 372 -4.80 -29.09 -6.80
CA GLU A 372 -4.10 -30.27 -7.30
C GLU A 372 -2.94 -29.86 -8.22
N VAL A 373 -1.79 -30.51 -8.04
CA VAL A 373 -0.57 -30.28 -8.82
C VAL A 373 -0.06 -31.63 -9.31
N LEU A 374 0.12 -31.77 -10.61
CA LEU A 374 0.64 -32.99 -11.22
C LEU A 374 2.17 -32.95 -11.27
N LEU A 375 2.81 -33.98 -10.71
CA LEU A 375 4.27 -34.08 -10.59
C LEU A 375 4.75 -35.48 -10.93
N ASP A 376 5.86 -35.59 -11.65
CA ASP A 376 6.47 -36.89 -11.92
C ASP A 376 7.26 -37.37 -10.71
N ASP A 377 7.06 -38.64 -10.34
CA ASP A 377 7.91 -39.31 -9.36
C ASP A 377 9.29 -39.66 -9.95
N ARG A 378 10.17 -40.25 -9.12
CA ARG A 378 11.54 -40.61 -9.56
C ARG A 378 11.59 -41.64 -10.69
N VAL A 379 10.47 -42.33 -10.95
CA VAL A 379 10.34 -43.34 -12.01
C VAL A 379 9.68 -42.73 -13.26
N GLY A 380 9.35 -41.43 -13.22
CA GLY A 380 8.69 -40.72 -14.32
C GLY A 380 7.18 -40.95 -14.37
N LEU A 381 6.58 -41.47 -13.29
CA LEU A 381 5.13 -41.64 -13.23
C LEU A 381 4.50 -40.38 -12.64
N THR A 382 3.54 -39.79 -13.37
CA THR A 382 2.80 -38.62 -12.92
C THR A 382 1.91 -38.95 -11.72
N ARG A 383 2.02 -38.14 -10.67
CA ARG A 383 1.31 -38.24 -9.40
C ARG A 383 0.60 -36.93 -9.09
N SER A 384 -0.61 -37.03 -8.54
CA SER A 384 -1.35 -35.88 -8.02
C SER A 384 -0.86 -35.54 -6.61
N CYS A 385 -0.37 -34.32 -6.39
CA CYS A 385 -0.10 -33.75 -5.07
C CYS A 385 -1.10 -32.63 -4.78
N LEU A 386 -1.28 -32.27 -3.51
CA LEU A 386 -2.12 -31.14 -3.12
C LEU A 386 -1.30 -30.03 -2.51
N VAL A 387 -1.59 -28.79 -2.90
CA VAL A 387 -1.13 -27.58 -2.22
C VAL A 387 -2.33 -26.96 -1.51
N VAL A 388 -2.26 -26.85 -0.19
CA VAL A 388 -3.28 -26.17 0.63
C VAL A 388 -2.72 -24.83 1.06
N GLY A 389 -3.17 -23.74 0.46
CA GLY A 389 -2.78 -22.38 0.83
C GLY A 389 -3.73 -21.78 1.86
N ILE A 390 -3.16 -21.12 2.87
CA ILE A 390 -3.89 -20.50 3.97
C ILE A 390 -3.44 -19.05 4.07
N ALA A 391 -4.37 -18.13 3.82
CA ALA A 391 -4.13 -16.71 3.97
C ALA A 391 -4.12 -16.33 5.46
N LYS A 392 -3.40 -15.27 5.80
CA LYS A 392 -3.54 -14.63 7.11
C LYS A 392 -4.95 -14.04 7.20
N SER A 393 -5.70 -14.44 8.23
CA SER A 393 -7.08 -13.99 8.45
C SER A 393 -7.14 -12.61 9.12
N PRO A 394 -8.07 -11.72 8.74
CA PRO A 394 -8.28 -10.44 9.43
C PRO A 394 -8.79 -10.61 10.86
N THR A 395 -9.46 -11.73 11.16
CA THR A 395 -9.96 -12.05 12.50
C THR A 395 -9.10 -13.11 13.16
N VAL A 396 -9.20 -13.20 14.50
CA VAL A 396 -8.62 -14.31 15.26
C VAL A 396 -9.33 -15.59 14.85
N VAL A 397 -8.57 -16.59 14.41
CA VAL A 397 -9.10 -17.90 14.03
C VAL A 397 -9.02 -18.83 15.22
N SER A 398 -10.16 -19.41 15.60
CA SER A 398 -10.31 -20.38 16.67
C SER A 398 -10.60 -21.77 16.12
N VAL A 399 -10.20 -22.80 16.88
CA VAL A 399 -10.52 -24.19 16.57
C VAL A 399 -11.29 -24.80 17.74
N LYS A 400 -12.40 -25.46 17.43
CA LYS A 400 -13.27 -26.15 18.39
C LYS A 400 -12.79 -27.58 18.60
N ASP A 401 -12.53 -27.94 19.86
CA ASP A 401 -12.34 -29.33 20.26
C ASP A 401 -13.68 -30.09 20.38
N GLU A 402 -13.63 -31.39 20.69
CA GLU A 402 -14.85 -32.21 20.85
C GLU A 402 -15.75 -31.77 22.01
N ALA A 403 -15.19 -31.11 23.02
CA ALA A 403 -15.92 -30.56 24.16
C ALA A 403 -16.43 -29.14 23.90
N GLY A 404 -16.22 -28.59 22.69
CA GLY A 404 -16.59 -27.23 22.31
C GLY A 404 -15.67 -26.14 22.86
N ARG A 405 -14.52 -26.51 23.46
CA ARG A 405 -13.52 -25.54 23.90
C ARG A 405 -12.78 -25.00 22.70
N LEU A 406 -12.41 -23.72 22.79
CA LEU A 406 -11.70 -23.02 21.72
C LEU A 406 -10.21 -23.02 21.99
N SER A 407 -9.43 -23.35 20.96
CA SER A 407 -7.98 -23.14 20.93
C SER A 407 -7.62 -22.06 19.91
N TYR A 408 -6.56 -21.30 20.22
CA TYR A 408 -6.08 -20.18 19.41
C TYR A 408 -4.60 -20.40 19.06
N PRO A 409 -4.31 -21.26 18.08
CA PRO A 409 -2.94 -21.61 17.72
C PRO A 409 -2.29 -20.50 16.88
N VAL A 410 -0.98 -20.37 17.02
CA VAL A 410 -0.11 -19.39 16.35
C VAL A 410 1.16 -20.12 15.91
N ARG A 411 1.56 -19.98 14.64
CA ARG A 411 2.78 -20.58 14.09
C ARG A 411 4.03 -19.93 14.73
N ARG A 412 5.04 -20.74 15.06
CA ARG A 412 6.37 -20.30 15.52
C ARG A 412 7.43 -21.21 14.88
N GLY A 413 8.06 -20.73 13.81
CA GLY A 413 8.95 -21.56 12.98
C GLY A 413 8.20 -22.77 12.41
N PRO A 414 8.75 -24.00 12.51
CA PRO A 414 8.05 -25.21 12.05
C PRO A 414 6.94 -25.69 13.00
N GLY A 415 6.87 -25.13 14.22
CA GLY A 415 5.92 -25.53 15.26
C GLY A 415 4.74 -24.58 15.42
N MET A 416 3.87 -24.89 16.39
CA MET A 416 2.77 -24.04 16.81
C MET A 416 2.70 -23.92 18.33
N VAL A 417 2.23 -22.77 18.81
CA VAL A 417 1.96 -22.50 20.22
C VAL A 417 0.53 -21.99 20.37
N ARG A 418 -0.11 -22.27 21.51
CA ARG A 418 -1.40 -21.68 21.84
C ARG A 418 -1.17 -20.31 22.47
N SER A 419 -1.88 -19.30 21.99
CA SER A 419 -1.74 -17.92 22.44
C SER A 419 -3.06 -17.40 22.99
N ASP A 420 -2.98 -16.31 23.74
CA ASP A 420 -4.14 -15.56 24.16
C ASP A 420 -4.82 -14.88 22.95
N PRO A 421 -6.16 -14.99 22.82
CA PRO A 421 -6.89 -14.42 21.67
C PRO A 421 -6.81 -12.89 21.61
N ASP A 422 -6.68 -12.18 22.74
CA ASP A 422 -6.58 -10.72 22.72
C ASP A 422 -5.22 -10.28 22.18
N SER A 423 -4.15 -11.01 22.52
CA SER A 423 -2.82 -10.78 21.91
C SER A 423 -2.83 -10.99 20.39
N ILE A 424 -3.51 -12.04 19.90
CA ILE A 424 -3.66 -12.26 18.44
C ILE A 424 -4.49 -11.14 17.84
N ARG A 425 -5.59 -10.74 18.48
CA ARG A 425 -6.46 -9.64 18.00
C ARG A 425 -5.68 -8.34 17.88
N GLN A 426 -4.85 -8.01 18.87
CA GLN A 426 -3.97 -6.83 18.83
C GLN A 426 -3.00 -6.87 17.64
N SER A 427 -2.40 -8.04 17.35
CA SER A 427 -1.51 -8.21 16.20
C SER A 427 -2.20 -8.05 14.83
N LYS A 428 -3.53 -8.15 14.82
CA LYS A 428 -4.40 -8.08 13.64
C LYS A 428 -5.34 -6.87 13.63
N GLN A 429 -5.24 -5.98 14.62
CA GLN A 429 -6.27 -4.96 14.88
C GLN A 429 -6.50 -3.97 13.71
N PHE A 430 -5.53 -3.87 12.80
CA PHE A 430 -5.62 -3.06 11.59
C PHE A 430 -5.55 -3.88 10.32
N GLN A 431 -5.96 -5.15 10.38
CA GLN A 431 -6.13 -6.02 9.22
C GLN A 431 -7.62 -6.19 8.89
N LYS A 432 -8.04 -5.72 7.72
CA LYS A 432 -9.44 -5.82 7.25
C LYS A 432 -9.66 -6.93 6.22
N GLY A 433 -8.60 -7.40 5.54
CA GLY A 433 -8.65 -8.39 4.46
C GLY A 433 -7.86 -9.68 4.73
N TYR A 434 -8.04 -10.69 3.88
CA TYR A 434 -7.23 -11.91 3.86
C TYR A 434 -5.92 -11.66 3.14
N ASP A 435 -4.79 -11.84 3.82
CA ASP A 435 -3.48 -11.47 3.30
C ASP A 435 -2.69 -12.71 2.80
N TRP A 436 -2.18 -12.60 1.56
CA TRP A 436 -1.45 -13.64 0.83
C TRP A 436 0.03 -13.29 0.61
N GLU A 437 0.59 -12.31 1.31
CA GLU A 437 1.99 -11.87 1.17
C GLU A 437 3.01 -13.01 1.32
N PHE A 438 2.71 -14.07 2.09
CA PHE A 438 3.60 -15.23 2.19
C PHE A 438 3.92 -15.87 0.82
N MET A 439 3.06 -15.68 -0.19
CA MET A 439 3.30 -16.16 -1.56
C MET A 439 4.56 -15.56 -2.18
N ASP A 440 5.01 -14.37 -1.74
CA ASP A 440 6.29 -13.82 -2.16
C ASP A 440 7.47 -14.65 -1.67
N HIS A 441 7.45 -15.10 -0.42
CA HIS A 441 8.47 -16.00 0.13
C HIS A 441 8.49 -17.35 -0.59
N ILE A 442 7.30 -17.89 -0.92
CA ILE A 442 7.18 -19.12 -1.73
C ILE A 442 7.76 -18.90 -3.14
N ARG A 443 7.51 -17.73 -3.73
CA ARG A 443 8.00 -17.37 -5.07
C ARG A 443 9.51 -17.20 -5.13
N GLU A 444 10.11 -16.56 -4.13
CA GLU A 444 11.57 -16.46 -4.01
C GLU A 444 12.22 -17.84 -3.89
N THR A 445 11.60 -18.72 -3.10
CA THR A 445 12.05 -20.11 -2.97
C THR A 445 12.01 -20.83 -4.31
N ALA A 446 10.93 -20.70 -5.08
CA ALA A 446 10.80 -21.32 -6.40
C ALA A 446 11.80 -20.78 -7.45
N ARG A 447 12.24 -19.52 -7.32
CA ARG A 447 13.18 -18.86 -8.27
C ARG A 447 14.64 -19.24 -8.03
N ALA A 448 15.03 -19.59 -6.81
CA ALA A 448 16.42 -19.95 -6.49
C ALA A 448 16.97 -21.12 -7.35
N SER A 449 16.09 -21.89 -7.99
CA SER A 449 16.40 -23.03 -8.87
C SER A 449 16.62 -22.65 -10.35
N GLY A 450 16.24 -21.44 -10.77
CA GLY A 450 16.23 -21.02 -12.18
C GLY A 450 17.56 -20.46 -12.72
N ASP A 451 18.47 -20.03 -11.85
CA ASP A 451 19.71 -19.30 -12.22
C ASP A 451 21.02 -20.07 -11.89
N GLY A 452 20.99 -21.41 -11.92
CA GLY A 452 22.20 -22.25 -11.79
C GLY A 452 22.77 -22.67 -13.16
N PRO A 453 24.06 -22.46 -13.46
CA PRO A 453 24.60 -22.65 -14.80
C PRO A 453 24.57 -24.13 -15.21
N ALA A 454 24.10 -24.38 -16.43
CA ALA A 454 24.24 -25.66 -17.12
C ALA A 454 25.72 -26.05 -17.22
N ARG A 455 26.23 -26.81 -16.24
CA ARG A 455 27.48 -27.54 -16.38
C ARG A 455 27.19 -28.80 -17.18
N SER A 456 27.35 -28.68 -18.49
CA SER A 456 27.57 -29.79 -19.39
C SER A 456 28.83 -30.54 -18.97
N SER A 457 28.69 -31.58 -18.15
CA SER A 457 29.72 -32.62 -18.04
C SER A 457 29.59 -33.56 -19.23
N GLY A 458 29.95 -33.05 -20.41
CA GLY A 458 30.22 -33.88 -21.59
C GLY A 458 31.54 -34.61 -21.37
N GLY A 459 31.44 -35.86 -20.92
CA GLY A 459 32.55 -36.79 -21.01
C GLY A 459 32.82 -37.13 -22.48
N THR A 460 34.03 -36.84 -22.95
CA THR A 460 34.64 -37.61 -24.04
C THR A 460 36.02 -38.04 -23.58
N GLY A 461 36.15 -39.34 -23.31
CA GLY A 461 37.45 -40.00 -23.31
C GLY A 461 37.87 -40.32 -24.75
N ARG A 462 39.16 -40.15 -25.06
CA ARG A 462 40.00 -41.23 -25.61
C ARG A 462 41.44 -40.76 -25.89
N ALA A 463 42.36 -41.53 -25.30
CA ALA A 463 43.56 -42.13 -25.90
C ALA A 463 44.48 -41.25 -26.77
N ARG A 464 45.69 -40.94 -26.26
CA ARG A 464 46.89 -41.79 -26.37
C ARG A 464 47.93 -41.35 -25.35
#